data_AF-A0A9E2EZN3-F1
#
_entry.id   AF-A0A9E2EZN3-F1
#
_cell.length_a   1.000
_cell.length_b   1.000
_cell.length_c   1.000
_cell.angle_alpha   90.00
_cell.angle_beta   90.00
_cell.angle_gamma   90.00
#
_symmetry.space_group_name_H-M   'P 1'
#
loop_
_entity.id
_entity.type
_entity.pdbx_description
1 polymer ?
#
loop_
_entity_poly.entity_id
_entity_poly.type
_entity_poly.pdbx_seq_one_letter_code
_entity_poly.pdbx_strand_id
1 'polypeptide(L)'
;MRKLITIMIFCACVSTAHGQFGPPPLSEIGKKIQAAVDSDIRTAEEKDRDGNRKPRETLEFLGLREDMRVVELIPSAGWYTKIIAPVVAEQGQLYLALGTRRIGAVLEAHAELSKAEVLETDGKLTPTDVMGLFEVNEFSLGIDDADLVLTFRNLHNFTPESREHVTRAVFAALKPGGLYGVVDHTRRHNEPGTQENWRRMDPVLAILEIQAAGFELVDYSDLHYRPDDELRYEVGRKTVRGNTDRFTLLFRKPE
;
A
#
# COMPACT_ATOMS: atom_id res chain seq x y z
N MET A 1 55.93 -52.08 34.11
CA MET A 1 54.94 -50.99 34.22
C MET A 1 54.92 -50.22 32.90
N ARG A 2 54.01 -50.58 31.97
CA ARG A 2 53.88 -49.92 30.65
C ARG A 2 52.83 -48.81 30.75
N LYS A 3 53.22 -47.58 30.43
CA LYS A 3 52.33 -46.41 30.36
C LYS A 3 51.63 -46.42 29.00
N LEU A 4 50.28 -46.50 28.99
CA LEU A 4 49.47 -46.27 27.80
C LEU A 4 49.42 -44.75 27.54
N ILE A 5 49.77 -44.34 26.32
CA ILE A 5 49.56 -42.98 25.82
C ILE A 5 48.27 -43.01 24.99
N THR A 6 47.22 -42.36 25.48
CA THR A 6 45.98 -42.14 24.74
C THR A 6 46.17 -40.94 23.81
N ILE A 7 46.21 -41.20 22.50
CA ILE A 7 46.21 -40.14 21.47
C ILE A 7 44.75 -39.78 21.20
N MET A 8 44.33 -38.59 21.62
CA MET A 8 43.05 -38.00 21.18
C MET A 8 43.24 -37.40 19.78
N ILE A 9 42.58 -38.00 18.78
CA ILE A 9 42.47 -37.44 17.43
C ILE A 9 41.34 -36.41 17.46
N PHE A 10 41.70 -35.12 17.38
CA PHE A 10 40.75 -34.03 17.23
C PHE A 10 40.34 -33.94 15.76
N CYS A 11 39.16 -34.46 15.42
CA CYS A 11 38.58 -34.32 14.09
C CYS A 11 38.03 -32.88 13.96
N ALA A 12 38.81 -31.98 13.35
CA ALA A 12 38.35 -30.64 13.03
C ALA A 12 37.39 -30.71 11.83
N CYS A 13 36.09 -30.82 12.12
CA CYS A 13 35.04 -30.49 11.14
C CYS A 13 35.10 -28.98 10.87
N VAL A 14 35.81 -28.59 9.81
CA VAL A 14 35.70 -27.25 9.23
C VAL A 14 34.36 -27.19 8.50
N SER A 15 33.29 -26.88 9.25
CA SER A 15 32.01 -26.50 8.66
C SER A 15 32.19 -25.11 8.05
N THR A 16 32.36 -25.04 6.74
CA THR A 16 32.26 -23.79 5.98
C THR A 16 30.81 -23.31 5.97
N ALA A 17 30.32 -22.80 7.11
CA ALA A 17 29.07 -22.08 7.21
C ALA A 17 29.28 -20.63 6.72
N HIS A 18 29.63 -20.46 5.45
CA HIS A 18 29.46 -19.18 4.76
C HIS A 18 28.02 -19.11 4.30
N GLY A 19 27.10 -18.98 5.26
CA GLY A 19 25.72 -18.63 4.99
C GLY A 19 25.70 -17.28 4.29
N GLN A 20 25.20 -17.27 3.06
CA GLN A 20 24.92 -16.08 2.27
C GLN A 20 23.93 -15.20 3.05
N PHE A 21 24.42 -14.14 3.71
CA PHE A 21 23.59 -13.07 4.24
C PHE A 21 23.13 -12.10 3.13
N GLY A 22 22.78 -12.64 1.97
CA GLY A 22 22.07 -11.89 0.93
C GLY A 22 20.58 -11.91 1.23
N PRO A 23 19.82 -10.87 0.87
CA PRO A 23 18.36 -10.98 0.86
C PRO A 23 17.95 -12.18 -0.01
N PRO A 24 16.86 -12.88 0.33
CA PRO A 24 16.37 -13.97 -0.48
C PRO A 24 16.14 -13.49 -1.92
N PRO A 25 16.34 -14.35 -2.94
CA PRO A 25 16.05 -13.98 -4.31
C PRO A 25 14.57 -13.56 -4.44
N LEU A 26 14.31 -12.57 -5.30
CA LEU A 26 12.95 -12.09 -5.55
C LEU A 26 12.06 -13.22 -6.09
N SER A 27 10.81 -13.23 -5.62
CA SER A 27 9.73 -14.00 -6.22
C SER A 27 9.49 -13.57 -7.68
N GLU A 28 8.82 -14.38 -8.49
CA GLU A 28 8.50 -13.99 -9.88
C GLU A 28 7.66 -12.71 -9.92
N ILE A 29 6.66 -12.60 -9.03
CA ILE A 29 5.88 -11.37 -8.90
C ILE A 29 6.74 -10.19 -8.42
N GLY A 30 7.67 -10.42 -7.50
CA GLY A 30 8.62 -9.41 -7.02
C GLY A 30 9.54 -8.89 -8.12
N LYS A 31 9.98 -9.76 -9.04
CA LYS A 31 10.74 -9.36 -10.25
C LYS A 31 9.87 -8.51 -11.18
N LYS A 32 8.61 -8.90 -11.40
CA LYS A 32 7.67 -8.14 -12.25
C LYS A 32 7.39 -6.76 -11.68
N ILE A 33 7.14 -6.67 -10.37
CA ILE A 33 6.97 -5.40 -9.68
C ILE A 33 8.26 -4.56 -9.76
N GLN A 34 9.43 -5.16 -9.52
CA GLN A 34 10.71 -4.45 -9.62
C GLN A 34 10.95 -3.88 -11.03
N ALA A 35 10.65 -4.64 -12.08
CA ALA A 35 10.75 -4.15 -13.45
C ALA A 35 9.83 -2.93 -13.71
N ALA A 36 8.61 -2.92 -13.16
CA ALA A 36 7.71 -1.78 -13.25
C ALA A 36 8.17 -0.57 -12.41
N VAL A 37 8.78 -0.83 -11.24
CA VAL A 37 9.43 0.21 -10.41
C VAL A 37 10.56 0.89 -11.19
N ASP A 38 11.37 0.11 -11.92
CA ASP A 38 12.53 0.62 -12.67
C ASP A 38 12.16 1.21 -14.05
N SER A 39 10.91 1.06 -14.49
CA SER A 39 10.42 1.47 -15.82
C SER A 39 10.69 2.94 -16.17
N ASP A 40 10.92 3.21 -17.45
CA ASP A 40 11.20 4.54 -17.99
C ASP A 40 9.97 5.46 -18.05
N ILE A 41 8.76 4.93 -17.88
CA ILE A 41 7.55 5.77 -17.76
C ILE A 41 7.54 6.60 -16.48
N ARG A 42 8.38 6.23 -15.50
CA ARG A 42 8.49 6.90 -14.20
C ARG A 42 9.57 7.97 -14.24
N THR A 43 9.23 9.20 -13.83
CA THR A 43 10.19 10.31 -13.81
C THR A 43 11.25 10.12 -12.72
N ALA A 44 12.36 10.85 -12.80
CA ALA A 44 13.39 10.84 -11.77
C ALA A 44 12.81 11.20 -10.39
N GLU A 45 11.95 12.22 -10.31
CA GLU A 45 11.29 12.63 -9.06
C GLU A 45 10.30 11.58 -8.52
N GLU A 46 9.78 10.71 -9.39
CA GLU A 46 8.99 9.56 -8.97
C GLU A 46 9.88 8.48 -8.36
N LYS A 47 10.99 8.14 -9.01
CA LYS A 47 11.97 7.14 -8.57
C LYS A 47 12.70 7.57 -7.29
N ASP A 48 12.99 8.86 -7.12
CA ASP A 48 13.60 9.43 -5.89
C ASP A 48 12.76 9.15 -4.63
N ARG A 49 11.46 8.90 -4.79
CA ARG A 49 10.56 8.58 -3.69
C ARG A 49 10.52 7.09 -3.33
N ASP A 50 11.13 6.22 -4.13
CA ASP A 50 11.07 4.76 -3.95
C ASP A 50 11.71 4.32 -2.64
N GLY A 51 12.85 4.89 -2.26
CA GLY A 51 13.49 4.57 -0.98
C GLY A 51 12.59 4.85 0.23
N ASN A 52 11.76 5.90 0.14
CA ASN A 52 10.76 6.19 1.16
C ASN A 52 9.53 5.27 1.03
N ARG A 53 9.06 4.99 -0.17
CA ARG A 53 7.78 4.32 -0.43
C ARG A 53 7.83 2.81 -0.58
N LYS A 54 9.03 2.24 -0.73
CA LYS A 54 9.28 0.79 -0.83
C LYS A 54 8.24 0.08 -1.71
N PRO A 55 8.03 0.53 -2.96
CA PRO A 55 6.87 0.11 -3.76
C PRO A 55 6.80 -1.40 -3.95
N ARG A 56 7.95 -2.04 -4.20
CA ARG A 56 8.02 -3.49 -4.36
C ARG A 56 7.57 -4.21 -3.09
N GLU A 57 8.23 -3.92 -1.98
CA GLU A 57 7.93 -4.57 -0.70
C GLU A 57 6.49 -4.30 -0.25
N THR A 58 5.99 -3.09 -0.50
CA THR A 58 4.60 -2.72 -0.17
C THR A 58 3.60 -3.53 -0.99
N LEU A 59 3.78 -3.61 -2.31
CA LEU A 59 2.83 -4.31 -3.17
C LEU A 59 2.90 -5.83 -2.99
N GLU A 60 4.09 -6.39 -2.72
CA GLU A 60 4.24 -7.80 -2.32
C GLU A 60 3.53 -8.09 -0.99
N PHE A 61 3.72 -7.23 0.03
CA PHE A 61 3.02 -7.37 1.31
C PHE A 61 1.49 -7.28 1.14
N LEU A 62 1.00 -6.36 0.31
CA LEU A 62 -0.43 -6.21 0.03
C LEU A 62 -1.00 -7.31 -0.88
N GLY A 63 -0.18 -8.29 -1.26
CA GLY A 63 -0.62 -9.50 -1.94
C GLY A 63 -0.91 -9.32 -3.43
N LEU A 64 -0.39 -8.27 -4.08
CA LEU A 64 -0.55 -8.05 -5.51
C LEU A 64 -0.08 -9.29 -6.29
N ARG A 65 -0.91 -9.74 -7.24
CA ARG A 65 -0.56 -10.76 -8.24
C ARG A 65 -0.93 -10.26 -9.63
N GLU A 66 -0.29 -10.84 -10.65
CA GLU A 66 -0.44 -10.41 -12.04
C GLU A 66 -1.79 -10.76 -12.67
N ASP A 67 -2.53 -11.70 -12.09
CA ASP A 67 -3.81 -12.23 -12.56
C ASP A 67 -5.03 -11.54 -11.91
N MET A 68 -4.80 -10.50 -11.11
CA MET A 68 -5.84 -9.84 -10.32
C MET A 68 -6.59 -8.74 -11.08
N ARG A 69 -7.88 -8.59 -10.74
CA ARG A 69 -8.64 -7.35 -10.90
C ARG A 69 -8.36 -6.45 -9.70
N VAL A 70 -7.58 -5.40 -9.92
CA VAL A 70 -7.12 -4.48 -8.89
C VAL A 70 -7.88 -3.16 -9.01
N VAL A 71 -8.35 -2.59 -7.90
CA VAL A 71 -8.91 -1.23 -7.84
C VAL A 71 -7.96 -0.32 -7.06
N GLU A 72 -7.41 0.72 -7.70
CA GLU A 72 -6.68 1.80 -7.02
C GLU A 72 -7.63 2.98 -6.74
N LEU A 73 -7.81 3.28 -5.46
CA LEU A 73 -8.62 4.42 -5.01
C LEU A 73 -7.79 5.70 -5.02
N ILE A 74 -8.33 6.78 -5.60
CA ILE A 74 -7.72 8.11 -5.64
C ILE A 74 -6.25 8.02 -6.10
N PRO A 75 -6.01 7.64 -7.38
CA PRO A 75 -4.65 7.42 -7.91
C PRO A 75 -3.80 8.71 -7.97
N SER A 76 -4.40 9.87 -7.70
CA SER A 76 -3.75 11.18 -7.77
C SER A 76 -3.08 11.39 -9.13
N ALA A 77 -1.77 11.63 -9.17
CA ALA A 77 -0.97 11.77 -10.40
C ALA A 77 -0.39 10.44 -10.92
N GLY A 78 -0.83 9.29 -10.40
CA GLY A 78 -0.54 7.98 -10.99
C GLY A 78 0.75 7.31 -10.56
N TRP A 79 1.29 7.64 -9.38
CA TRP A 79 2.58 7.10 -8.97
C TRP A 79 2.55 5.58 -8.76
N TYR A 80 1.51 5.06 -8.10
CA TYR A 80 1.30 3.62 -7.98
C TYR A 80 0.67 3.04 -9.24
N THR A 81 -0.21 3.78 -9.94
CA THR A 81 -0.75 3.40 -11.26
C THR A 81 0.34 2.98 -12.24
N LYS A 82 1.44 3.75 -12.34
CA LYS A 82 2.59 3.44 -13.21
C LYS A 82 3.36 2.17 -12.82
N ILE A 83 3.13 1.62 -11.63
CA ILE A 83 3.76 0.38 -11.18
C ILE A 83 2.76 -0.78 -11.30
N ILE A 84 1.53 -0.57 -10.86
CA ILE A 84 0.50 -1.62 -10.81
C ILE A 84 0.00 -1.96 -12.22
N ALA A 85 -0.26 -0.97 -13.07
CA ALA A 85 -0.86 -1.21 -14.38
C ALA A 85 0.00 -2.16 -15.25
N PRO A 86 1.33 -1.95 -15.39
CA PRO A 86 2.16 -2.87 -16.17
C PRO A 86 2.26 -4.27 -15.56
N VAL A 87 2.16 -4.41 -14.23
CA VAL A 87 2.24 -5.72 -13.54
C VAL A 87 1.05 -6.60 -13.90
N VAL A 88 -0.16 -6.03 -13.91
CA VAL A 88 -1.40 -6.78 -14.19
C VAL A 88 -1.80 -6.77 -15.67
N ALA A 89 -1.13 -5.99 -16.52
CA ALA A 89 -1.54 -5.75 -17.90
C ALA A 89 -1.76 -7.02 -18.76
N GLU A 90 -1.08 -8.13 -18.49
CA GLU A 90 -1.18 -9.33 -19.32
C GLU A 90 -2.30 -10.28 -18.91
N GLN A 91 -2.53 -10.45 -17.61
CA GLN A 91 -3.39 -11.52 -17.05
C GLN A 91 -4.51 -10.99 -16.14
N GLY A 92 -4.42 -9.73 -15.73
CA GLY A 92 -5.37 -9.07 -14.85
C GLY A 92 -5.82 -7.74 -15.43
N GLN A 93 -6.29 -6.85 -14.55
CA GLN A 93 -6.86 -5.58 -14.94
C GLN A 93 -6.69 -4.56 -13.80
N LEU A 94 -6.23 -3.35 -14.12
CA LEU A 94 -6.23 -2.24 -13.17
C LEU A 94 -7.43 -1.34 -13.44
N TYR A 95 -8.21 -1.10 -12.40
CA TYR A 95 -9.28 -0.14 -12.33
C TYR A 95 -8.87 1.04 -11.44
N LEU A 96 -9.21 2.24 -11.87
CA LEU A 96 -8.97 3.47 -11.15
C LEU A 96 -10.33 4.05 -10.75
N ALA A 97 -10.53 4.28 -9.47
CA ALA A 97 -11.83 4.71 -8.97
C ALA A 97 -11.68 5.84 -7.95
N LEU A 98 -12.76 6.63 -7.83
CA LEU A 98 -12.90 7.74 -6.89
C LEU A 98 -11.81 8.82 -7.03
N GLY A 99 -12.18 10.05 -7.42
CA GLY A 99 -11.19 11.14 -7.49
C GLY A 99 -10.16 11.01 -8.63
N THR A 100 -10.57 10.46 -9.78
CA THR A 100 -9.72 10.15 -10.94
C THR A 100 -9.47 11.34 -11.87
N ARG A 101 -10.01 12.53 -11.58
CA ARG A 101 -9.92 13.73 -12.45
C ARG A 101 -8.50 14.11 -12.90
N ARG A 102 -7.46 13.74 -12.15
CA ARG A 102 -6.06 14.10 -12.45
C ARG A 102 -5.30 13.01 -13.23
N ILE A 103 -5.88 11.83 -13.43
CA ILE A 103 -5.15 10.70 -14.02
C ILE A 103 -5.27 10.60 -15.54
N GLY A 104 -6.32 11.17 -16.14
CA GLY A 104 -6.60 11.03 -17.59
C GLY A 104 -5.40 11.39 -18.47
N ALA A 105 -4.80 12.57 -18.26
CA ALA A 105 -3.62 12.99 -19.02
C ALA A 105 -2.39 12.06 -18.84
N VAL A 106 -2.27 11.39 -17.69
CA VAL A 106 -1.20 10.41 -17.44
C VAL A 106 -1.46 9.12 -18.23
N LEU A 107 -2.71 8.65 -18.26
CA LEU A 107 -3.09 7.47 -19.06
C LEU A 107 -2.90 7.71 -20.55
N GLU A 108 -3.28 8.89 -21.04
CA GLU A 108 -3.11 9.27 -22.45
C GLU A 108 -1.64 9.40 -22.86
N ALA A 109 -0.77 9.84 -21.95
CA ALA A 109 0.64 10.08 -22.25
C ALA A 109 1.50 8.80 -22.30
N HIS A 110 1.03 7.68 -21.77
CA HIS A 110 1.83 6.45 -21.59
C HIS A 110 1.08 5.23 -22.11
N ALA A 111 1.54 4.67 -23.23
CA ALA A 111 0.93 3.49 -23.86
C ALA A 111 0.97 2.25 -22.96
N GLU A 112 1.94 2.17 -22.04
CA GLU A 112 2.08 1.13 -21.03
C GLU A 112 0.90 1.10 -20.05
N LEU A 113 0.15 2.21 -19.95
CA LEU A 113 -1.02 2.35 -19.08
C LEU A 113 -2.34 2.17 -19.85
N SER A 114 -2.30 1.86 -21.16
CA SER A 114 -3.48 1.85 -22.02
C SER A 114 -4.55 0.84 -21.61
N LYS A 115 -4.17 -0.17 -20.81
CA LYS A 115 -5.10 -1.15 -20.28
C LYS A 115 -5.75 -0.71 -18.97
N ALA A 116 -5.25 0.29 -18.26
CA ALA A 116 -5.89 0.76 -17.03
C ALA A 116 -7.21 1.46 -17.37
N GLU A 117 -8.27 1.14 -16.63
CA GLU A 117 -9.62 1.65 -16.87
C GLU A 117 -10.08 2.54 -15.72
N VAL A 118 -10.69 3.68 -16.03
CA VAL A 118 -11.36 4.50 -15.01
C VAL A 118 -12.78 3.97 -14.83
N LEU A 119 -13.12 3.59 -13.60
CA LEU A 119 -14.49 3.20 -13.26
C LEU A 119 -15.38 4.44 -13.14
N GLU A 120 -16.54 4.36 -13.75
CA GLU A 120 -17.61 5.33 -13.55
C GLU A 120 -18.27 5.06 -12.19
N THR A 121 -18.07 5.96 -11.24
CA THR A 121 -18.62 5.87 -9.89
C THR A 121 -19.59 7.01 -9.63
N ASP A 122 -20.67 6.75 -8.89
CA ASP A 122 -21.59 7.78 -8.39
C ASP A 122 -21.10 8.48 -7.11
N GLY A 123 -19.88 8.17 -6.66
CA GLY A 123 -19.20 8.81 -5.54
C GLY A 123 -18.80 10.25 -5.85
N LYS A 124 -19.38 11.20 -5.13
CA LYS A 124 -19.12 12.64 -5.26
C LYS A 124 -18.29 13.16 -4.08
N LEU A 125 -17.03 13.45 -4.36
CA LEU A 125 -16.12 14.10 -3.40
C LEU A 125 -16.47 15.59 -3.27
N THR A 126 -16.83 16.01 -2.06
CA THR A 126 -17.16 17.40 -1.71
C THR A 126 -16.16 17.92 -0.68
N PRO A 127 -15.45 19.04 -0.94
CA PRO A 127 -14.55 19.62 0.05
C PRO A 127 -15.30 20.10 1.28
N THR A 128 -14.72 19.90 2.46
CA THR A 128 -15.17 20.51 3.71
C THR A 128 -14.54 21.90 3.90
N ASP A 129 -14.79 22.55 5.03
CA ASP A 129 -14.09 23.76 5.48
C ASP A 129 -12.65 23.48 5.95
N VAL A 130 -12.32 22.22 6.26
CA VAL A 130 -10.97 21.77 6.58
C VAL A 130 -10.22 21.41 5.30
N MET A 131 -9.11 22.10 5.06
CA MET A 131 -8.28 21.88 3.87
C MET A 131 -7.85 20.42 3.75
N GLY A 132 -8.16 19.80 2.61
CA GLY A 132 -7.78 18.41 2.30
C GLY A 132 -8.67 17.34 2.94
N LEU A 133 -9.68 17.73 3.72
CA LEU A 133 -10.72 16.85 4.21
C LEU A 133 -11.96 16.95 3.30
N PHE A 134 -12.49 15.81 2.92
CA PHE A 134 -13.59 15.66 1.98
C PHE A 134 -14.71 14.81 2.58
N GLU A 135 -15.93 15.15 2.18
CA GLU A 135 -17.11 14.29 2.30
C GLU A 135 -17.32 13.52 0.99
N VAL A 136 -17.88 12.31 1.10
CA VAL A 136 -18.38 11.53 -0.02
C VAL A 136 -19.75 10.97 0.35
N ASN A 137 -20.71 11.03 -0.57
CA ASN A 137 -21.99 10.32 -0.41
C ASN A 137 -21.78 8.81 -0.39
N GLU A 138 -22.79 8.07 0.07
CA GLU A 138 -22.86 6.63 -0.22
C GLU A 138 -22.84 6.39 -1.73
N PHE A 139 -22.08 5.40 -2.16
CA PHE A 139 -21.80 5.17 -3.57
C PHE A 139 -21.40 3.71 -3.84
N SER A 140 -21.35 3.35 -5.11
CA SER A 140 -20.80 2.08 -5.59
C SER A 140 -19.55 2.31 -6.43
N LEU A 141 -18.60 1.37 -6.35
CA LEU A 141 -17.44 1.35 -7.25
C LEU A 141 -17.79 0.84 -8.65
N GLY A 142 -19.01 0.30 -8.86
CA GLY A 142 -19.46 -0.20 -10.17
C GLY A 142 -18.85 -1.54 -10.58
N ILE A 143 -18.23 -2.25 -9.64
CA ILE A 143 -17.64 -3.59 -9.78
C ILE A 143 -17.94 -4.37 -8.50
N ASP A 144 -18.06 -5.70 -8.57
CA ASP A 144 -18.39 -6.60 -7.45
C ASP A 144 -17.53 -7.87 -7.38
N ASP A 145 -16.52 -7.98 -8.25
CA ASP A 145 -15.64 -9.14 -8.37
C ASP A 145 -14.14 -8.79 -8.35
N ALA A 146 -13.77 -7.67 -7.71
CA ALA A 146 -12.37 -7.28 -7.54
C ALA A 146 -11.63 -8.26 -6.61
N ASP A 147 -10.36 -8.55 -6.95
CA ASP A 147 -9.46 -9.36 -6.13
C ASP A 147 -8.79 -8.55 -5.02
N LEU A 148 -8.47 -7.29 -5.33
CA LEU A 148 -7.67 -6.42 -4.48
C LEU A 148 -8.11 -4.97 -4.67
N VAL A 149 -8.42 -4.28 -3.57
CA VAL A 149 -8.57 -2.82 -3.56
C VAL A 149 -7.42 -2.21 -2.77
N LEU A 150 -6.84 -1.13 -3.30
CA LEU A 150 -5.69 -0.45 -2.72
C LEU A 150 -5.99 1.02 -2.50
N THR A 151 -5.53 1.53 -1.36
CA THR A 151 -5.58 2.96 -1.06
C THR A 151 -4.29 3.43 -0.40
N PHE A 152 -3.73 4.53 -0.91
CA PHE A 152 -2.41 5.01 -0.53
C PHE A 152 -2.47 6.47 -0.08
N ARG A 153 -2.51 6.67 1.24
CA ARG A 153 -2.52 7.97 1.91
C ARG A 153 -3.77 8.79 1.55
N ASN A 154 -4.91 8.12 1.63
CA ASN A 154 -6.20 8.72 1.34
C ASN A 154 -7.19 8.67 2.52
N LEU A 155 -7.03 7.77 3.50
CA LEU A 155 -8.01 7.64 4.60
C LEU A 155 -8.10 8.93 5.40
N HIS A 156 -6.97 9.60 5.64
CA HIS A 156 -6.94 10.89 6.34
C HIS A 156 -7.65 12.03 5.59
N ASN A 157 -7.99 11.85 4.31
CA ASN A 157 -8.73 12.85 3.52
C ASN A 157 -10.25 12.76 3.70
N PHE A 158 -10.75 11.85 4.53
CA PHE A 158 -12.19 11.62 4.69
C PHE A 158 -12.68 11.88 6.11
N THR A 159 -13.88 12.44 6.24
CA THR A 159 -14.62 12.47 7.51
C THR A 159 -14.91 11.04 8.00
N PRO A 160 -15.22 10.82 9.29
CA PRO A 160 -15.56 9.48 9.78
C PRO A 160 -16.68 8.80 8.99
N GLU A 161 -17.78 9.51 8.74
CA GLU A 161 -18.90 9.02 7.92
C GLU A 161 -18.45 8.67 6.48
N SER A 162 -17.60 9.51 5.89
CA SER A 162 -17.08 9.23 4.54
C SER A 162 -16.12 8.05 4.48
N ARG A 163 -15.33 7.79 5.54
CA ARG A 163 -14.53 6.56 5.64
C ARG A 163 -15.42 5.32 5.71
N GLU A 164 -16.54 5.41 6.40
CA GLU A 164 -17.55 4.35 6.46
C GLU A 164 -18.14 4.08 5.06
N HIS A 165 -18.54 5.13 4.33
CA HIS A 165 -19.05 5.02 2.95
C HIS A 165 -18.04 4.37 2.00
N VAL A 166 -16.79 4.84 2.02
CA VAL A 166 -15.71 4.26 1.21
C VAL A 166 -15.49 2.79 1.59
N THR A 167 -15.40 2.47 2.87
CA THR A 167 -15.14 1.10 3.33
C THR A 167 -16.28 0.15 2.92
N ARG A 168 -17.54 0.58 3.02
CA ARG A 168 -18.68 -0.20 2.51
C ARG A 168 -18.62 -0.43 1.01
N ALA A 169 -18.30 0.61 0.22
CA ALA A 169 -18.17 0.49 -1.22
C ALA A 169 -17.05 -0.48 -1.61
N VAL A 170 -15.91 -0.46 -0.89
CA VAL A 170 -14.82 -1.42 -1.08
C VAL A 170 -15.24 -2.84 -0.71
N PHE A 171 -15.95 -3.02 0.41
CA PHE A 171 -16.46 -4.34 0.81
C PHE A 171 -17.42 -4.92 -0.22
N ALA A 172 -18.31 -4.10 -0.78
CA ALA A 172 -19.23 -4.51 -1.83
C ALA A 172 -18.49 -4.89 -3.12
N ALA A 173 -17.39 -4.19 -3.44
CA ALA A 173 -16.65 -4.37 -4.68
C ALA A 173 -15.74 -5.60 -4.72
N LEU A 174 -15.29 -6.07 -3.56
CA LEU A 174 -14.45 -7.24 -3.46
C LEU A 174 -15.26 -8.54 -3.59
N LYS A 175 -14.72 -9.53 -4.27
CA LYS A 175 -15.22 -10.91 -4.18
C LYS A 175 -14.96 -11.49 -2.76
N PRO A 176 -15.66 -12.56 -2.34
CA PRO A 176 -15.28 -13.31 -1.14
C PRO A 176 -13.81 -13.75 -1.20
N GLY A 177 -13.08 -13.59 -0.10
CA GLY A 177 -11.63 -13.81 -0.03
C GLY A 177 -10.77 -12.66 -0.60
N GLY A 178 -11.38 -11.64 -1.22
CA GLY A 178 -10.69 -10.47 -1.77
C GLY A 178 -10.02 -9.60 -0.70
N LEU A 179 -8.98 -8.87 -1.10
CA LEU A 179 -8.09 -8.14 -0.20
C LEU A 179 -8.32 -6.62 -0.24
N TYR A 180 -8.18 -5.96 0.91
CA TYR A 180 -8.15 -4.50 1.00
C TYR A 180 -6.84 -4.04 1.64
N GLY A 181 -5.99 -3.40 0.83
CA GLY A 181 -4.68 -2.91 1.24
C GLY A 181 -4.68 -1.42 1.54
N VAL A 182 -4.19 -1.06 2.72
CA VAL A 182 -4.25 0.32 3.23
C VAL A 182 -2.87 0.79 3.70
N VAL A 183 -2.44 1.93 3.19
CA VAL A 183 -1.24 2.65 3.67
C VAL A 183 -1.63 4.07 4.03
N ASP A 184 -1.34 4.53 5.25
CA ASP A 184 -1.51 5.94 5.60
C ASP A 184 -0.52 6.42 6.65
N HIS A 185 -0.39 7.74 6.81
CA HIS A 185 0.49 8.38 7.78
C HIS A 185 0.01 8.12 9.20
N THR A 186 0.92 7.74 10.08
CA THR A 186 0.56 7.34 11.44
C THR A 186 0.28 8.56 12.31
N ARG A 187 -0.87 8.54 12.99
CA ARG A 187 -1.20 9.36 14.17
C ARG A 187 -1.13 8.49 15.41
N ARG A 188 -0.79 9.07 16.56
CA ARG A 188 -0.83 8.33 17.82
C ARG A 188 -2.25 7.88 18.15
N HIS A 189 -2.37 6.74 18.80
CA HIS A 189 -3.66 6.23 19.23
C HIS A 189 -4.37 7.20 20.19
N ASN A 190 -5.64 7.49 19.92
CA ASN A 190 -6.48 8.44 20.68
C ASN A 190 -5.94 9.89 20.76
N GLU A 191 -4.97 10.26 19.91
CA GLU A 191 -4.52 11.65 19.82
C GLU A 191 -5.56 12.49 19.07
N PRO A 192 -6.01 13.63 19.65
CA PRO A 192 -6.96 14.51 18.99
C PRO A 192 -6.42 15.03 17.65
N GLY A 193 -7.35 15.28 16.71
CA GLY A 193 -7.05 15.95 15.46
C GLY A 193 -6.67 17.42 15.67
N THR A 194 -5.65 17.88 14.98
CA THR A 194 -5.12 19.25 14.98
C THR A 194 -4.64 19.61 13.57
N GLN A 195 -4.34 20.89 13.34
CA GLN A 195 -3.70 21.32 12.09
C GLN A 195 -2.31 20.70 11.87
N GLU A 196 -1.68 20.14 12.91
CA GLU A 196 -0.36 19.53 12.81
C GLU A 196 -0.41 18.00 12.58
N ASN A 197 -1.58 17.37 12.63
CA ASN A 197 -1.71 15.93 12.40
C ASN A 197 -2.95 15.56 11.58
N TRP A 198 -3.60 16.51 10.90
CA TRP A 198 -4.82 16.25 10.13
C TRP A 198 -4.62 15.24 9.00
N ARG A 199 -3.42 15.18 8.38
CA ARG A 199 -3.05 14.16 7.38
C ARG A 199 -2.58 12.84 7.96
N ARG A 200 -2.71 12.65 9.28
CA ARG A 200 -2.32 11.43 9.97
C ARG A 200 -3.57 10.72 10.47
N MET A 201 -3.60 9.41 10.32
CA MET A 201 -4.67 8.53 10.74
C MET A 201 -4.21 7.64 11.90
N ASP A 202 -5.09 7.42 12.87
CA ASP A 202 -4.85 6.47 13.96
C ASP A 202 -5.02 5.05 13.41
N PRO A 203 -3.96 4.21 13.40
CA PRO A 203 -4.05 2.86 12.84
C PRO A 203 -5.04 1.97 13.59
N VAL A 204 -5.21 2.15 14.89
CA VAL A 204 -6.18 1.36 15.68
C VAL A 204 -7.60 1.74 15.29
N LEU A 205 -7.87 3.04 15.14
CA LEU A 205 -9.17 3.52 14.66
C LEU A 205 -9.46 3.00 13.25
N ALA A 206 -8.48 3.04 12.34
CA ALA A 206 -8.64 2.52 10.98
C ALA A 206 -8.97 1.02 10.98
N ILE A 207 -8.28 0.22 11.81
CA ILE A 207 -8.59 -1.21 11.97
C ILE A 207 -10.02 -1.41 12.44
N LEU A 208 -10.46 -0.70 13.48
CA LEU A 208 -11.81 -0.85 14.04
C LEU A 208 -12.89 -0.42 13.04
N GLU A 209 -12.71 0.70 12.34
CA GLU A 209 -13.66 1.18 11.33
C GLU A 209 -13.76 0.20 10.15
N ILE A 210 -12.64 -0.36 9.70
CA ILE A 210 -12.62 -1.32 8.59
C ILE A 210 -13.25 -2.65 9.01
N GLN A 211 -12.97 -3.14 10.22
CA GLN A 211 -13.61 -4.36 10.75
C GLN A 211 -15.11 -4.19 10.98
N ALA A 212 -15.57 -2.99 11.37
CA ALA A 212 -16.99 -2.71 11.53
C ALA A 212 -17.79 -2.87 10.22
N ALA A 213 -17.13 -2.73 9.07
CA ALA A 213 -17.72 -3.00 7.75
C ALA A 213 -17.72 -4.50 7.35
N GLY A 214 -17.18 -5.38 8.20
CA GLY A 214 -17.17 -6.83 7.99
C GLY A 214 -15.84 -7.42 7.51
N PHE A 215 -14.79 -6.60 7.38
CA PHE A 215 -13.45 -7.09 7.03
C PHE A 215 -12.76 -7.80 8.19
N GLU A 216 -11.87 -8.72 7.86
CA GLU A 216 -10.92 -9.34 8.80
C GLU A 216 -9.53 -8.72 8.61
N LEU A 217 -8.84 -8.37 9.71
CA LEU A 217 -7.44 -7.97 9.64
C LEU A 217 -6.59 -9.23 9.39
N VAL A 218 -5.86 -9.25 8.27
CA VAL A 218 -4.99 -10.37 7.89
C VAL A 218 -3.60 -10.18 8.48
N ASP A 219 -3.00 -9.01 8.25
CA ASP A 219 -1.63 -8.72 8.68
C ASP A 219 -1.35 -7.21 8.71
N TYR A 220 -0.22 -6.84 9.29
CA TYR A 220 0.35 -5.50 9.24
C TYR A 220 1.86 -5.53 8.97
N SER A 221 2.41 -4.40 8.55
CA SER A 221 3.84 -4.28 8.28
C SER A 221 4.45 -3.00 8.85
N ASP A 222 5.69 -3.13 9.31
CA ASP A 222 6.55 -2.03 9.78
C ASP A 222 7.47 -1.47 8.68
N LEU A 223 7.26 -1.85 7.40
CA LEU A 223 8.06 -1.40 6.25
C LEU A 223 8.28 0.12 6.21
N HIS A 224 7.28 0.87 6.66
CA HIS A 224 7.28 2.33 6.63
C HIS A 224 7.50 2.98 8.00
N TYR A 225 7.88 2.20 9.02
CA TYR A 225 8.24 2.73 10.32
C TYR A 225 9.40 3.71 10.21
N ARG A 226 9.29 4.86 10.87
CA ARG A 226 10.33 5.90 10.94
C ARG A 226 10.57 6.31 12.38
N PRO A 227 11.67 5.85 13.01
CA PRO A 227 11.92 6.12 14.43
C PRO A 227 12.14 7.61 14.72
N ASP A 228 12.50 8.39 13.71
CA ASP A 228 12.77 9.83 13.77
C ASP A 228 11.56 10.70 13.38
N ASP A 229 10.44 10.12 12.95
CA ASP A 229 9.18 10.85 12.81
C ASP A 229 8.45 10.89 14.16
N GLU A 230 8.56 12.03 14.85
CA GLU A 230 7.89 12.25 16.13
C GLU A 230 6.36 12.31 16.05
N LEU A 231 5.73 12.09 14.89
CA LEU A 231 4.27 12.06 14.67
C LEU A 231 3.49 13.34 15.05
N ARG A 232 4.16 14.39 15.51
CA ARG A 232 3.55 15.63 16.02
C ARG A 232 3.40 16.73 14.98
N TYR A 233 4.00 16.53 13.81
CA TYR A 233 4.12 17.54 12.77
C TYR A 233 3.42 17.12 11.50
N GLU A 234 2.90 18.14 10.83
CA GLU A 234 2.19 18.01 9.58
C GLU A 234 3.13 17.39 8.53
N VAL A 235 2.67 16.37 7.80
CA VAL A 235 3.48 15.51 6.91
C VAL A 235 4.09 16.24 5.71
N GLY A 236 3.58 17.43 5.38
CA GLY A 236 4.11 18.30 4.33
C GLY A 236 5.09 19.35 4.83
N ARG A 237 5.31 19.48 6.14
CA ARG A 237 6.37 20.35 6.67
C ARG A 237 7.72 19.95 6.07
N LYS A 238 8.56 20.94 5.79
CA LYS A 238 9.89 20.73 5.18
C LYS A 238 10.75 19.71 5.96
N THR A 239 10.61 19.67 7.28
CA THR A 239 11.35 18.76 8.16
C THR A 239 10.81 17.33 8.20
N VAL A 240 9.62 17.08 7.63
CA VAL A 240 8.92 15.79 7.71
C VAL A 240 8.69 15.18 6.32
N ARG A 241 8.47 16.02 5.30
CA ARG A 241 8.13 15.60 3.94
C ARG A 241 9.15 14.60 3.40
N GLY A 242 8.67 13.41 3.03
CA GLY A 242 9.51 12.34 2.51
C GLY A 242 10.18 11.47 3.59
N ASN A 243 9.86 11.69 4.87
CA ASN A 243 10.36 10.90 6.00
C ASN A 243 9.26 10.57 7.03
N THR A 244 8.02 10.43 6.57
CA THR A 244 6.88 10.17 7.45
C THR A 244 6.77 8.70 7.83
N ASP A 245 6.52 8.43 9.10
CA ASP A 245 6.03 7.15 9.59
C ASP A 245 4.64 6.87 9.01
N ARG A 246 4.44 5.63 8.55
CA ARG A 246 3.17 5.16 8.01
C ARG A 246 2.89 3.75 8.52
N PHE A 247 1.62 3.44 8.73
CA PHE A 247 1.17 2.07 8.88
C PHE A 247 0.88 1.44 7.51
N THR A 248 0.97 0.13 7.44
CA THR A 248 0.60 -0.66 6.25
C THR A 248 -0.19 -1.86 6.75
N LEU A 249 -1.45 -1.95 6.32
CA LEU A 249 -2.42 -2.91 6.81
C LEU A 249 -3.01 -3.68 5.63
N LEU A 250 -3.25 -4.97 5.86
CA LEU A 250 -3.93 -5.85 4.91
C LEU A 250 -5.17 -6.44 5.55
N PHE A 251 -6.31 -6.28 4.89
CA PHE A 251 -7.59 -6.85 5.30
C PHE A 251 -8.12 -7.81 4.25
N ARG A 252 -9.07 -8.65 4.64
CA ARG A 252 -9.77 -9.60 3.76
C ARG A 252 -11.27 -9.50 3.95
N LYS A 253 -12.03 -9.56 2.85
CA LYS A 253 -13.46 -9.85 2.87
C LYS A 253 -13.65 -11.35 3.14
N PRO A 254 -14.40 -11.76 4.18
CA PRO A 254 -14.64 -13.17 4.47
C PRO A 254 -15.23 -13.95 3.27
N GLU A 255 -15.05 -15.27 3.28
CA GLU A 255 -15.61 -16.22 2.30
C GLU A 255 -17.15 -16.31 2.36
#